data_AF-A0A0Q0EQ26-F1
#
_entry.id   AF-A0A0Q0EQ26-F1
#
_cell.length_a   1.000
_cell.length_b   1.000
_cell.length_c   1.000
_cell.angle_alpha   90.00
_cell.angle_beta   90.00
_cell.angle_gamma   90.00
#
_symmetry.space_group_name_H-M   'P 1'
#
loop_
_entity.id
_entity.type
_entity.pdbx_description
1 polymer ?
#
loop_
_entity_poly.entity_id
_entity_poly.type
_entity_poly.pdbx_seq_one_letter_code
_entity_poly.pdbx_strand_id
1 'polypeptide(L)'
;MYLSLLKSLNRLSPRAWDFIQLTRIDKPIGIYLLLWPTLWAVWIAGKGSPSLKTVFIFVVGVFLMRAAGCVINDFADRKVDGHVKRTEQRPLVSGKVSSREALVLFAVLVGLSFVLVLFTNATTIWLSFGGLALAACYPFMKRYTYYPQVVLGAAFSWGMPMAFTAETGDLPAAAWLLYIANLLWTVGYDTYYAMVDRDDDLKIGVKSTAVLFGDADRVIILTLQGLALGCLMLAGARFELGACFYIGLLAAAGCFAWEFWSTRQRERDACFKAFLHNHWAGLAIFLGIVADYAVR
;
A
#
# COMPACT_ATOMS: atom_id res chain seq x y z
N MET A 1 -0.86 17.64 15.52
CA MET A 1 -1.89 18.57 15.00
C MET A 1 -3.08 17.83 14.37
N TYR A 2 -2.92 17.02 13.32
CA TYR A 2 -4.07 16.36 12.65
C TYR A 2 -4.84 15.34 13.53
N LEU A 3 -4.16 14.59 14.41
CA LEU A 3 -4.84 13.67 15.33
C LEU A 3 -5.80 14.41 16.27
N SER A 4 -5.50 15.65 16.65
CA SER A 4 -6.41 16.48 17.45
C SER A 4 -7.66 16.86 16.67
N LEU A 5 -7.52 17.14 15.37
CA LEU A 5 -8.65 17.39 14.47
C LEU A 5 -9.51 16.13 14.34
N LEU A 6 -8.91 14.96 14.12
CA LEU A 6 -9.65 13.70 14.06
C LEU A 6 -10.36 13.38 15.37
N LYS A 7 -9.72 13.58 16.52
CA LYS A 7 -10.34 13.41 17.85
C LYS A 7 -11.50 14.38 18.08
N SER A 8 -11.47 15.57 17.47
CA SER A 8 -12.57 16.54 17.59
C SER A 8 -13.88 16.04 16.98
N LEU A 9 -13.82 15.07 16.06
CA LEU A 9 -15.01 14.41 15.49
C LEU A 9 -15.82 13.63 16.53
N ASN A 10 -15.25 13.34 17.71
CA ASN A 10 -16.00 12.78 18.83
C ASN A 10 -17.12 13.72 19.33
N ARG A 11 -17.05 15.01 19.00
CA ARG A 11 -18.14 15.96 19.26
C ARG A 11 -19.37 15.70 18.38
N LEU A 12 -19.18 15.10 17.20
CA LEU A 12 -20.26 14.75 16.28
C LEU A 12 -20.87 13.39 16.61
N SER A 13 -20.03 12.43 17.00
CA SER A 13 -20.47 11.12 17.47
C SER A 13 -19.47 10.56 18.49
N PRO A 14 -19.92 10.11 19.69
CA PRO A 14 -19.02 9.57 20.72
C PRO A 14 -18.14 8.41 20.26
N ARG A 15 -18.57 7.67 19.23
CA ARG A 15 -17.89 6.49 18.67
C ARG A 15 -17.09 6.81 17.40
N ALA A 16 -16.99 8.06 16.97
CA ALA A 16 -16.27 8.45 15.75
C ALA A 16 -14.81 7.98 15.78
N TRP A 17 -14.14 8.10 16.93
CA TRP A 17 -12.78 7.64 17.11
C TRP A 17 -12.59 6.15 16.87
N ASP A 18 -13.55 5.31 17.27
CA ASP A 18 -13.45 3.86 17.08
C ASP A 18 -13.46 3.50 15.59
N PHE A 19 -14.28 4.19 14.79
CA PHE A 19 -14.31 4.01 13.34
C PHE A 19 -13.09 4.63 12.63
N ILE A 20 -12.55 5.74 13.14
CA ILE A 20 -11.28 6.32 12.65
C ILE A 20 -10.13 5.33 12.86
N GLN A 21 -10.06 4.69 14.03
CA GLN A 21 -9.06 3.67 14.32
C GLN A 21 -9.26 2.41 13.45
N LEU A 22 -10.51 1.98 13.25
CA LEU A 22 -10.82 0.82 12.42
C LEU A 22 -10.41 1.02 10.95
N THR A 23 -10.60 2.24 10.43
CA THR A 23 -10.19 2.61 9.06
C THR A 23 -8.70 2.95 8.94
N ARG A 24 -7.97 3.02 10.06
CA ARG A 24 -6.57 3.45 10.16
C ARG A 24 -6.28 4.83 9.61
N ILE A 25 -7.27 5.73 9.59
CA ILE A 25 -7.05 7.14 9.17
C ILE A 25 -6.11 7.86 10.16
N ASP A 26 -6.06 7.41 11.41
CA ASP A 26 -5.07 7.86 12.40
C ASP A 26 -3.63 7.44 12.08
N LYS A 27 -3.41 6.46 11.17
CA LYS A 27 -2.09 5.93 10.78
C LYS A 27 -1.92 5.96 9.25
N PRO A 28 -1.64 7.13 8.65
CA PRO A 28 -1.77 7.36 7.21
C PRO A 28 -0.70 6.69 6.35
N ILE A 29 0.32 6.06 6.93
CA ILE A 29 1.44 5.48 6.17
C ILE A 29 0.98 4.54 5.06
N GLY A 30 0.00 3.68 5.34
CA GLY A 30 -0.51 2.74 4.34
C GLY A 30 -1.30 3.42 3.22
N ILE A 31 -1.88 4.59 3.46
CA ILE A 31 -2.49 5.41 2.41
C ILE A 31 -1.39 5.91 1.48
N TYR A 32 -0.31 6.44 2.03
CA TYR A 32 0.77 6.97 1.21
C TYR A 32 1.51 5.89 0.40
N LEU A 33 1.78 4.73 1.00
CA LEU A 33 2.40 3.61 0.30
C LEU A 33 1.54 3.06 -0.85
N LEU A 34 0.22 3.25 -0.79
CA LEU A 34 -0.70 2.96 -1.90
C LEU A 34 -0.83 4.14 -2.89
N LEU A 35 -0.74 5.37 -2.38
CA LEU A 35 -0.93 6.60 -3.13
C LEU A 35 0.19 6.87 -4.12
N TRP A 36 1.46 6.84 -3.68
CA TRP A 36 2.58 7.21 -4.56
C TRP A 36 2.66 6.34 -5.80
N PRO A 37 2.60 5.00 -5.70
CA PRO A 37 2.68 4.15 -6.89
C PRO A 37 1.48 4.33 -7.82
N THR A 38 0.30 4.57 -7.25
CA THR A 38 -0.89 4.93 -8.04
C THR A 38 -0.65 6.23 -8.81
N LEU A 39 -0.09 7.25 -8.15
CA LEU A 39 0.24 8.52 -8.78
C LEU A 39 1.38 8.41 -9.80
N TRP A 40 2.35 7.52 -9.62
CA TRP A 40 3.36 7.21 -10.65
C TRP A 40 2.68 6.80 -11.95
N ALA A 41 1.74 5.85 -11.87
CA ALA A 41 1.02 5.36 -13.03
C ALA A 41 0.12 6.44 -13.64
N VAL A 42 -0.62 7.20 -12.83
CA VAL A 42 -1.46 8.31 -13.32
C VAL A 42 -0.62 9.36 -14.07
N TRP A 43 0.51 9.79 -13.51
CA TRP A 43 1.35 10.81 -14.14
C TRP A 43 2.03 10.32 -15.43
N ILE A 44 2.54 9.09 -15.43
CA ILE A 44 3.16 8.50 -16.62
C ILE A 44 2.11 8.28 -17.72
N ALA A 45 0.93 7.76 -17.37
CA ALA A 45 -0.17 7.54 -18.31
C ALA A 45 -0.66 8.86 -18.94
N GLY A 46 -0.78 9.91 -18.13
CA GLY A 46 -1.14 11.27 -18.58
C GLY A 46 0.00 12.05 -19.21
N LYS A 47 1.19 11.45 -19.40
CA LYS A 47 2.40 12.09 -19.93
C LYS A 47 2.70 13.44 -19.25
N GLY A 48 2.56 13.49 -17.92
CA GLY A 48 2.79 14.69 -17.13
C GLY A 48 1.60 15.61 -16.93
N SER A 49 0.53 15.45 -17.71
CA SER A 49 -0.70 16.25 -17.62
C SER A 49 -1.95 15.37 -17.52
N PRO A 50 -2.07 14.53 -16.47
CA PRO A 50 -3.23 13.67 -16.30
C PRO A 50 -4.50 14.49 -16.08
N SER A 51 -5.63 13.96 -16.53
CA SER A 51 -6.92 14.60 -16.30
C SER A 51 -7.21 14.74 -14.81
N LEU A 52 -7.70 15.91 -14.39
CA LEU A 52 -8.07 16.17 -12.98
C LEU A 52 -9.12 15.16 -12.47
N LYS A 53 -9.97 14.68 -13.38
CA LYS A 53 -10.96 13.64 -13.12
C LYS A 53 -10.28 12.33 -12.71
N THR A 54 -9.30 11.85 -13.48
CA THR A 54 -8.55 10.63 -13.13
C THR A 54 -7.79 10.81 -11.82
N VAL A 55 -7.08 11.93 -11.65
CA VAL A 55 -6.37 12.22 -10.39
C VAL A 55 -7.33 12.16 -9.21
N PHE A 56 -8.48 12.81 -9.29
CA PHE A 56 -9.49 12.80 -8.22
C PHE A 56 -10.00 11.39 -7.93
N ILE A 57 -10.41 10.64 -8.96
CA ILE A 57 -10.93 9.27 -8.84
C ILE A 57 -9.91 8.37 -8.12
N PHE A 58 -8.65 8.38 -8.55
CA PHE A 58 -7.63 7.50 -7.99
C PHE A 58 -7.17 7.94 -6.61
N VAL A 59 -7.01 9.23 -6.34
CA VAL A 59 -6.64 9.72 -5.01
C VAL A 59 -7.72 9.35 -4.00
N VAL A 60 -8.99 9.69 -4.25
CA VAL A 60 -10.09 9.36 -3.34
C VAL A 60 -10.28 7.84 -3.25
N GLY A 61 -10.17 7.12 -4.37
CA GLY A 61 -10.22 5.66 -4.40
C GLY A 61 -9.16 5.01 -3.52
N VAL A 62 -7.93 5.52 -3.51
CA VAL A 62 -6.86 5.05 -2.62
C VAL A 62 -7.24 5.21 -1.15
N PHE A 63 -7.78 6.35 -0.74
CA PHE A 63 -8.24 6.57 0.63
C PHE A 63 -9.33 5.57 1.03
N LEU A 64 -10.36 5.42 0.18
CA LEU A 64 -11.50 4.54 0.44
C LEU A 64 -11.10 3.07 0.47
N MET A 65 -10.34 2.60 -0.53
CA MET A 65 -9.93 1.20 -0.63
C MET A 65 -8.89 0.83 0.43
N ARG A 66 -8.01 1.75 0.83
CA ARG A 66 -7.11 1.52 1.96
C ARG A 66 -7.89 1.34 3.26
N ALA A 67 -8.88 2.21 3.51
CA ALA A 67 -9.76 2.11 4.67
C ALA A 67 -10.59 0.81 4.64
N ALA A 68 -11.14 0.44 3.48
CA ALA A 68 -11.89 -0.81 3.32
C ALA A 68 -11.01 -2.04 3.59
N GLY A 69 -9.79 -2.06 3.03
CA GLY A 69 -8.80 -3.10 3.29
C GLY A 69 -8.44 -3.22 4.78
N CYS A 70 -8.37 -2.09 5.49
CA CYS A 70 -8.15 -2.08 6.94
C CYS A 70 -9.29 -2.73 7.71
N VAL A 71 -10.53 -2.36 7.38
CA VAL A 71 -11.75 -2.84 8.04
C VAL A 71 -11.90 -4.35 7.85
N ILE A 72 -11.76 -4.85 6.61
CA ILE A 72 -11.91 -6.28 6.32
C ILE A 72 -10.75 -7.11 6.89
N ASN A 73 -9.53 -6.55 6.92
CA ASN A 73 -8.40 -7.21 7.56
C ASN A 73 -8.66 -7.41 9.07
N ASP A 74 -9.06 -6.35 9.79
CA ASP A 74 -9.37 -6.46 11.21
C ASP A 74 -10.57 -7.39 11.46
N PHE A 75 -11.56 -7.40 10.58
CA PHE A 75 -12.67 -8.35 10.63
C PHE A 75 -12.18 -9.80 10.48
N ALA A 76 -11.35 -10.09 9.48
CA ALA A 76 -10.81 -11.43 9.25
C ALA A 76 -9.93 -11.89 10.43
N ASP A 77 -9.21 -10.95 11.04
CA ASP A 77 -8.21 -11.20 12.08
C ASP A 77 -8.75 -11.13 13.50
N ARG A 78 -10.02 -10.76 13.72
CA ARG A 78 -10.63 -10.55 15.05
C ARG A 78 -10.43 -11.66 16.08
N LYS A 79 -10.23 -12.91 15.64
CA LYS A 79 -9.97 -14.07 16.53
C LYS A 79 -8.48 -14.27 16.86
N VAL A 80 -7.60 -13.73 16.03
CA VAL A 80 -6.13 -13.85 16.14
C VAL A 80 -5.55 -12.61 16.80
N ASP A 81 -6.03 -11.42 16.44
CA ASP A 81 -5.52 -10.12 16.89
C ASP A 81 -5.55 -9.93 18.42
N GLY A 82 -6.42 -10.64 19.14
CA GLY A 82 -6.45 -10.63 20.61
C GLY A 82 -5.25 -11.29 21.28
N HIS A 83 -4.45 -12.08 20.54
CA HIS A 83 -3.27 -12.76 21.06
C HIS A 83 -1.95 -12.04 20.74
N VAL A 84 -2.01 -10.88 20.07
CA VAL A 84 -0.84 -10.10 19.65
C VAL A 84 -0.85 -8.73 20.34
N LYS A 85 0.20 -8.44 21.12
CA LYS A 85 0.32 -7.22 21.96
C LYS A 85 -0.05 -5.92 21.24
N ARG A 86 0.34 -5.79 19.98
CA ARG A 86 0.12 -4.57 19.18
C ARG A 86 -1.34 -4.38 18.75
N THR A 87 -2.11 -5.46 18.70
CA THR A 87 -3.45 -5.49 18.08
C THR A 87 -4.58 -5.81 19.06
N GLU A 88 -4.25 -6.19 20.30
CA GLU A 88 -5.22 -6.50 21.36
C GLU A 88 -6.21 -5.36 21.64
N GLN A 89 -5.79 -4.10 21.43
CA GLN A 89 -6.61 -2.89 21.66
C GLN A 89 -7.40 -2.44 20.42
N ARG A 90 -7.44 -3.23 19.35
CA ARG A 90 -8.19 -2.88 18.13
C ARG A 90 -9.70 -2.80 18.40
N PRO A 91 -10.44 -1.87 17.78
CA PRO A 91 -11.87 -1.65 18.06
C PRO A 91 -12.75 -2.90 17.95
N LEU A 92 -12.47 -3.80 17.00
CA LEU A 92 -13.20 -5.06 16.81
C LEU A 92 -12.85 -6.10 17.88
N VAL A 93 -11.61 -6.11 18.39
CA VAL A 93 -11.14 -7.06 19.42
C VAL A 93 -11.65 -6.62 20.79
N SER A 94 -11.59 -5.32 21.09
CA SER A 94 -12.05 -4.74 22.35
C SER A 94 -13.58 -4.58 22.43
N GLY A 95 -14.34 -5.02 21.43
CA GLY A 95 -15.80 -4.93 21.39
C GLY A 95 -16.39 -3.52 21.19
N LYS A 96 -15.56 -2.51 20.88
CA LYS A 96 -16.01 -1.12 20.67
C LYS A 96 -16.76 -0.94 19.35
N VAL A 97 -16.45 -1.78 18.37
CA VAL A 97 -17.18 -1.90 17.09
C VAL A 97 -17.60 -3.34 16.91
N SER A 98 -18.87 -3.55 16.54
CA SER A 98 -19.39 -4.89 16.27
C SER A 98 -18.97 -5.38 14.89
N SER A 99 -18.96 -6.71 14.72
CA SER A 99 -18.70 -7.36 13.42
C SER A 99 -19.66 -6.89 12.32
N ARG A 100 -20.93 -6.64 12.65
CA ARG A 100 -21.94 -6.15 11.68
C ARG A 100 -21.63 -4.73 11.23
N GLU A 101 -21.28 -3.84 12.17
CA GLU A 101 -20.90 -2.46 11.86
C GLU A 101 -19.66 -2.40 10.96
N ALA A 102 -18.65 -3.24 11.22
CA ALA A 102 -17.47 -3.32 10.37
C ALA A 102 -17.81 -3.78 8.93
N LEU A 103 -18.66 -4.80 8.77
CA LEU A 103 -19.09 -5.26 7.44
C LEU A 103 -19.92 -4.23 6.68
N VAL A 104 -20.81 -3.51 7.37
CA VAL A 104 -21.58 -2.40 6.77
C VAL A 104 -20.64 -1.29 6.32
N LEU A 105 -19.69 -0.87 7.16
CA LEU A 105 -18.70 0.14 6.80
C LEU A 105 -17.86 -0.30 5.61
N PHE A 106 -17.40 -1.55 5.60
CA PHE A 106 -16.68 -2.13 4.46
C PHE A 106 -17.50 -2.04 3.18
N ALA A 107 -18.77 -2.46 3.21
CA ALA A 107 -19.66 -2.41 2.05
C ALA A 107 -19.88 -0.97 1.55
N VAL A 108 -20.02 0.00 2.45
CA VAL A 108 -20.13 1.43 2.11
C VAL A 108 -18.86 1.93 1.44
N LEU A 109 -17.68 1.66 2.00
CA LEU A 109 -16.39 2.11 1.45
C LEU A 109 -16.12 1.50 0.06
N VAL A 110 -16.40 0.21 -0.11
CA VAL A 110 -16.29 -0.47 -1.42
C VAL A 110 -17.32 0.07 -2.41
N GLY A 111 -18.56 0.29 -1.98
CA GLY A 111 -19.61 0.86 -2.82
C GLY A 111 -19.26 2.27 -3.32
N LEU A 112 -18.78 3.14 -2.44
CA LEU A 112 -18.29 4.47 -2.81
C LEU A 112 -17.10 4.40 -3.77
N SER A 113 -16.16 3.47 -3.54
CA SER A 113 -15.02 3.25 -4.44
C SER A 113 -15.48 2.79 -5.83
N PHE A 114 -16.48 1.89 -5.88
CA PHE A 114 -17.04 1.41 -7.14
C PHE A 114 -17.78 2.52 -7.89
N VAL A 115 -18.52 3.39 -7.20
CA VAL A 115 -19.15 4.57 -7.81
C VAL A 115 -18.12 5.45 -8.50
N LEU A 116 -16.94 5.68 -7.89
CA LEU A 116 -15.86 6.42 -8.55
C LEU A 116 -15.40 5.75 -9.85
N VAL A 117 -15.24 4.42 -9.83
CA VAL A 117 -14.82 3.64 -10.99
C VAL A 117 -15.86 3.69 -12.12
N LEU A 118 -17.16 3.80 -11.82
CA LEU A 118 -18.21 3.94 -12.85
C LEU A 118 -18.03 5.20 -13.71
N PHE A 119 -17.32 6.22 -13.22
CA PHE A 119 -16.99 7.41 -14.01
C PHE A 119 -15.77 7.23 -14.92
N THR A 120 -15.19 6.03 -15.03
CA THR A 120 -14.02 5.77 -15.90
C THR A 120 -14.45 5.17 -17.25
N ASN A 121 -14.00 3.96 -17.58
CA ASN A 121 -14.34 3.22 -18.80
C ASN A 121 -14.54 1.73 -18.48
N ALA A 122 -15.10 0.99 -19.46
CA ALA A 122 -15.44 -0.43 -19.29
C ALA A 122 -14.23 -1.28 -18.88
N THR A 123 -13.06 -1.07 -19.48
CA THR A 123 -11.83 -1.81 -19.15
C THR A 123 -11.44 -1.62 -17.69
N THR A 124 -11.45 -0.37 -17.21
CA THR A 124 -11.12 -0.03 -15.82
C THR A 124 -12.15 -0.59 -14.84
N ILE A 125 -13.43 -0.59 -15.21
CA ILE A 125 -14.51 -1.22 -14.43
C ILE A 125 -14.25 -2.73 -14.29
N TRP A 126 -13.93 -3.42 -15.38
CA TRP A 126 -13.60 -4.85 -15.34
C TRP A 126 -12.37 -5.15 -14.49
N LEU A 127 -11.31 -4.33 -14.62
CA LEU A 127 -10.10 -4.46 -13.80
C LEU A 127 -10.39 -4.25 -12.31
N SER A 128 -11.35 -3.40 -11.94
CA SER A 128 -11.69 -3.16 -10.53
C SER A 128 -12.18 -4.41 -9.80
N PHE A 129 -12.84 -5.34 -10.50
CA PHE A 129 -13.23 -6.63 -9.92
C PHE A 129 -12.00 -7.50 -9.60
N GLY A 130 -10.96 -7.46 -10.44
CA GLY A 130 -9.69 -8.11 -10.14
C GLY A 130 -9.01 -7.52 -8.90
N GLY A 131 -9.04 -6.19 -8.76
CA GLY A 131 -8.51 -5.50 -7.58
C GLY A 131 -9.28 -5.85 -6.31
N LEU A 132 -10.60 -5.90 -6.39
CA LEU A 132 -11.46 -6.33 -5.28
C LEU A 132 -11.20 -7.78 -4.90
N ALA A 133 -11.03 -8.68 -5.88
CA ALA A 133 -10.70 -10.08 -5.62
C ALA A 133 -9.38 -10.22 -4.86
N LEU A 134 -8.31 -9.54 -5.30
CA LEU A 134 -7.02 -9.54 -4.60
C LEU A 134 -7.13 -8.98 -3.18
N ALA A 135 -7.83 -7.85 -3.01
CA ALA A 135 -8.05 -7.24 -1.70
C ALA A 135 -8.87 -8.13 -0.77
N ALA A 136 -9.85 -8.87 -1.29
CA ALA A 136 -10.65 -9.83 -0.53
C ALA A 136 -9.86 -11.08 -0.15
N CYS A 137 -8.95 -11.55 -1.00
CA CYS A 137 -8.12 -12.72 -0.73
C CYS A 137 -7.03 -12.43 0.33
N TYR A 138 -6.39 -11.25 0.27
CA TYR A 138 -5.23 -10.90 1.09
C TYR A 138 -5.36 -11.24 2.60
N PRO A 139 -6.43 -10.85 3.32
CA PRO A 139 -6.54 -11.07 4.78
C PRO A 139 -6.44 -12.53 5.20
N PHE A 140 -6.75 -13.46 4.29
CA PHE A 140 -6.74 -14.89 4.58
C PHE A 140 -5.40 -15.56 4.28
N MET A 141 -4.51 -14.91 3.52
CA MET A 141 -3.32 -15.55 2.96
C MET A 141 -2.33 -16.01 4.02
N LYS A 142 -2.22 -15.30 5.16
CA LYS A 142 -1.36 -15.69 6.27
C LYS A 142 -1.71 -17.05 6.91
N ARG A 143 -2.90 -17.60 6.61
CA ARG A 143 -3.32 -18.95 7.05
C ARG A 143 -2.83 -20.04 6.10
N TYR A 144 -2.68 -19.71 4.82
CA TYR A 144 -2.41 -20.69 3.76
C TYR A 144 -0.95 -20.66 3.29
N THR A 145 -0.33 -19.48 3.23
CA THR A 145 0.98 -19.28 2.62
C THR A 145 1.90 -18.43 3.49
N TYR A 146 3.22 -18.58 3.30
CA TYR A 146 4.26 -17.70 3.85
C TYR A 146 4.49 -16.43 3.03
N TYR A 147 3.73 -16.26 1.94
CA TYR A 147 3.82 -15.09 1.06
C TYR A 147 2.59 -14.16 1.09
N PRO A 148 1.94 -13.87 2.24
CA PRO A 148 0.81 -12.93 2.25
C PRO A 148 1.20 -11.54 1.73
N GLN A 149 2.47 -11.14 1.92
CA GLN A 149 3.05 -9.90 1.38
C GLN A 149 3.00 -9.82 -0.14
N VAL A 150 3.08 -10.95 -0.86
CA VAL A 150 2.99 -10.96 -2.33
C VAL A 150 1.57 -10.62 -2.78
N VAL A 151 0.56 -11.16 -2.07
CA VAL A 151 -0.85 -10.87 -2.36
C VAL A 151 -1.19 -9.43 -1.96
N LEU A 152 -0.61 -8.93 -0.86
CA LEU A 152 -0.68 -7.51 -0.51
C LEU A 152 -0.08 -6.63 -1.61
N GLY A 153 1.14 -6.96 -2.07
CA GLY A 153 1.82 -6.24 -3.14
C GLY A 153 1.05 -6.24 -4.45
N ALA A 154 0.42 -7.37 -4.80
CA ALA A 154 -0.47 -7.45 -5.95
C ALA A 154 -1.69 -6.52 -5.79
N ALA A 155 -2.36 -6.55 -4.64
CA ALA A 155 -3.49 -5.67 -4.35
C ALA A 155 -3.10 -4.18 -4.35
N PHE A 156 -1.96 -3.83 -3.74
CA PHE A 156 -1.46 -2.46 -3.67
C PHE A 156 -0.99 -1.93 -5.02
N SER A 157 -0.53 -2.81 -5.91
CA SER A 157 -0.07 -2.42 -7.26
C SER A 157 -1.21 -2.35 -8.26
N TRP A 158 -2.38 -2.93 -7.98
CA TRP A 158 -3.49 -3.07 -8.92
C TRP A 158 -4.09 -1.73 -9.40
N GLY A 159 -3.92 -0.66 -8.62
CA GLY A 159 -4.30 0.69 -9.04
C GLY A 159 -3.55 1.16 -10.29
N MET A 160 -2.35 0.63 -10.57
CA MET A 160 -1.54 1.04 -11.73
C MET A 160 -2.15 0.67 -13.09
N PRO A 161 -2.47 -0.61 -13.40
CA PRO A 161 -3.12 -0.94 -14.67
C PRO A 161 -4.45 -0.22 -14.83
N MET A 162 -5.21 -0.05 -13.75
CA MET A 162 -6.45 0.73 -13.75
C MET A 162 -6.19 2.20 -14.10
N ALA A 163 -5.14 2.82 -13.57
CA ALA A 163 -4.80 4.20 -13.86
C ALA A 163 -4.44 4.41 -15.33
N PHE A 164 -3.66 3.49 -15.92
CA PHE A 164 -3.33 3.54 -17.36
C PHE A 164 -4.59 3.42 -18.23
N THR A 165 -5.45 2.45 -17.96
CA THR A 165 -6.67 2.26 -18.75
C THR A 165 -7.63 3.42 -18.55
N ALA A 166 -7.76 3.97 -17.34
CA ALA A 166 -8.64 5.10 -17.05
C ALA A 166 -8.23 6.37 -17.80
N GLU A 167 -6.92 6.62 -17.88
CA GLU A 167 -6.38 7.84 -18.49
C GLU A 167 -6.25 7.72 -20.02
N THR A 168 -5.79 6.58 -20.53
CA THR A 168 -5.43 6.43 -21.95
C THR A 168 -6.39 5.55 -22.74
N GLY A 169 -7.23 4.76 -22.07
CA GLY A 169 -8.06 3.72 -22.71
C GLY A 169 -7.31 2.41 -22.95
N ASP A 170 -5.98 2.42 -22.91
CA ASP A 170 -5.11 1.28 -23.22
C ASP A 170 -4.31 0.81 -22.00
N LEU A 171 -3.80 -0.43 -22.09
CA LEU A 171 -2.89 -1.00 -21.10
C LEU A 171 -1.59 -1.44 -21.79
N PRO A 172 -0.60 -0.54 -21.93
CA PRO A 172 0.66 -0.89 -22.56
C PRO A 172 1.42 -1.93 -21.72
N ALA A 173 2.13 -2.84 -22.38
CA ALA A 173 2.88 -3.90 -21.69
C ALA A 173 3.90 -3.33 -20.68
N ALA A 174 4.46 -2.15 -20.94
CA ALA A 174 5.38 -1.46 -20.04
C ALA A 174 4.75 -1.05 -18.70
N ALA A 175 3.42 -0.87 -18.61
CA ALA A 175 2.74 -0.59 -17.34
C ALA A 175 2.91 -1.73 -16.32
N TRP A 176 3.09 -2.97 -16.79
CA TRP A 176 3.35 -4.12 -15.93
C TRP A 176 4.73 -4.06 -15.26
N LEU A 177 5.71 -3.34 -15.83
CA LEU A 177 6.99 -3.12 -15.16
C LEU A 177 6.82 -2.27 -13.90
N LEU A 178 5.96 -1.24 -13.94
CA LEU A 178 5.60 -0.43 -12.78
C LEU A 178 4.87 -1.28 -11.74
N TYR A 179 3.92 -2.11 -12.18
CA TYR A 179 3.17 -3.03 -11.32
C TYR A 179 4.11 -4.00 -10.59
N ILE A 180 5.01 -4.66 -11.33
CA ILE A 180 5.98 -5.61 -10.76
C ILE A 180 6.95 -4.89 -9.83
N ALA A 181 7.45 -3.72 -10.21
CA ALA A 181 8.33 -2.93 -9.34
C ALA A 181 7.66 -2.64 -7.99
N ASN A 182 6.42 -2.15 -8.00
CA ASN A 182 5.71 -1.84 -6.77
C ASN A 182 5.33 -3.09 -5.97
N LEU A 183 5.03 -4.20 -6.63
CA LEU A 183 4.78 -5.48 -5.95
C LEU A 183 6.04 -5.93 -5.20
N LEU A 184 7.19 -5.98 -5.87
CA LEU A 184 8.48 -6.34 -5.25
C LEU A 184 8.82 -5.41 -4.10
N TRP A 185 8.65 -4.11 -4.31
CA TRP A 185 8.88 -3.10 -3.27
C TRP A 185 7.95 -3.28 -2.07
N THR A 186 6.66 -3.57 -2.32
CA THR A 186 5.67 -3.86 -1.28
C THR A 186 6.06 -5.07 -0.45
N VAL A 187 6.53 -6.13 -1.10
CA VAL A 187 7.03 -7.31 -0.37
C VAL A 187 8.23 -6.91 0.49
N GLY A 188 9.14 -6.10 -0.02
CA GLY A 188 10.30 -5.60 0.73
C GLY A 188 9.90 -4.83 1.99
N TYR A 189 9.17 -3.72 1.85
CA TYR A 189 8.83 -2.87 3.00
C TYR A 189 7.87 -3.55 3.98
N ASP A 190 6.94 -4.38 3.50
CA ASP A 190 5.99 -5.07 4.38
C ASP A 190 6.66 -6.24 5.10
N THR A 191 7.79 -6.75 4.59
CA THR A 191 8.65 -7.65 5.35
C THR A 191 9.31 -6.93 6.53
N TYR A 192 9.77 -5.67 6.40
CA TYR A 192 10.21 -4.89 7.56
C TYR A 192 9.11 -4.75 8.61
N TYR A 193 7.86 -4.53 8.17
CA TYR A 193 6.72 -4.47 9.07
C TYR A 193 6.46 -5.82 9.76
N ALA A 194 6.51 -6.93 9.04
CA ALA A 194 6.34 -8.27 9.61
C ALA A 194 7.48 -8.69 10.55
N MET A 195 8.70 -8.17 10.35
CA MET A 195 9.82 -8.39 11.28
C MET A 195 9.53 -7.81 12.68
N VAL A 196 8.69 -6.79 12.79
CA VAL A 196 8.27 -6.22 14.09
C VAL A 196 7.50 -7.24 14.91
N ASP A 197 6.70 -8.10 14.29
CA ASP A 197 5.81 -9.05 14.97
C ASP A 197 6.32 -10.51 14.90
N ARG A 198 7.53 -10.74 14.35
CA ARG A 198 8.08 -12.09 14.09
C ARG A 198 8.05 -13.02 15.31
N ASP A 199 8.52 -12.55 16.47
CA ASP A 199 8.59 -13.36 17.69
C ASP A 199 7.21 -13.78 18.20
N ASP A 200 6.21 -12.93 17.95
CA ASP A 200 4.82 -13.19 18.34
C ASP A 200 4.18 -14.14 17.33
N ASP A 201 4.38 -13.90 16.02
CA ASP A 201 3.91 -14.75 14.92
C ASP A 201 4.40 -16.21 15.03
N LEU A 202 5.67 -16.41 15.41
CA LEU A 202 6.25 -17.74 15.61
C LEU A 202 5.54 -18.53 16.71
N LYS A 203 5.10 -17.87 17.80
CA LYS A 203 4.41 -18.53 18.92
C LYS A 203 3.00 -18.99 18.55
N ILE A 204 2.32 -18.23 17.69
CA ILE A 204 0.94 -18.49 17.27
C ILE A 204 0.82 -19.18 15.90
N GLY A 205 1.96 -19.51 15.27
CA GLY A 205 2.02 -20.21 13.98
C GLY A 205 1.53 -19.38 12.79
N VAL A 206 1.59 -18.05 12.87
CA VAL A 206 1.23 -17.16 11.74
C VAL A 206 2.35 -17.16 10.71
N LYS A 207 1.99 -17.30 9.43
CA LYS A 207 2.93 -17.36 8.31
C LYS A 207 3.15 -15.96 7.72
N SER A 208 4.41 -15.59 7.50
CA SER A 208 4.80 -14.33 6.87
C SER A 208 6.15 -14.46 6.16
N THR A 209 6.48 -13.52 5.27
CA THR A 209 7.82 -13.47 4.64
C THR A 209 8.92 -13.27 5.67
N ALA A 210 8.65 -12.52 6.76
CA ALA A 210 9.59 -12.41 7.86
C ALA A 210 9.87 -13.78 8.50
N VAL A 211 8.86 -14.61 8.74
CA VAL A 211 9.09 -15.98 9.27
C VAL A 211 9.85 -16.85 8.27
N LEU A 212 9.47 -16.80 6.99
CA LEU A 212 10.08 -17.63 5.94
C LEU A 212 11.53 -17.26 5.63
N PHE A 213 11.81 -15.97 5.50
CA PHE A 213 13.14 -15.47 5.13
C PHE A 213 14.16 -15.66 6.25
N GLY A 214 13.69 -15.80 7.50
CA GLY A 214 14.56 -16.02 8.66
C GLY A 214 15.70 -15.00 8.72
N ASP A 215 16.93 -15.49 8.86
CA ASP A 215 18.13 -14.65 8.95
C ASP A 215 18.52 -13.97 7.62
N ALA A 216 18.01 -14.45 6.49
CA ALA A 216 18.24 -13.88 5.17
C ALA A 216 17.31 -12.69 4.85
N ASP A 217 16.39 -12.36 5.76
CA ASP A 217 15.41 -11.27 5.63
C ASP A 217 15.95 -9.99 5.00
N ARG A 218 16.99 -9.40 5.57
CA ARG A 218 17.56 -8.12 5.14
C ARG A 218 18.17 -8.20 3.75
N VAL A 219 18.84 -9.30 3.42
CA VAL A 219 19.45 -9.51 2.10
C VAL A 219 18.36 -9.68 1.04
N ILE A 220 17.31 -10.43 1.36
CA ILE A 220 16.16 -10.62 0.46
C ILE A 220 15.43 -9.28 0.26
N ILE A 221 15.19 -8.51 1.32
CA ILE A 221 14.57 -7.17 1.21
C ILE A 221 15.39 -6.26 0.30
N LEU A 222 16.71 -6.18 0.52
CA LEU A 222 17.60 -5.36 -0.32
C LEU A 222 17.58 -5.83 -1.78
N THR A 223 17.54 -7.15 -2.01
CA THR A 223 17.44 -7.73 -3.35
C THR A 223 16.11 -7.35 -4.02
N LEU A 224 14.99 -7.45 -3.31
CA LEU A 224 13.67 -7.06 -3.81
C LEU A 224 13.60 -5.56 -4.14
N GLN A 225 14.18 -4.72 -3.27
CA GLN A 225 14.30 -3.27 -3.51
C GLN A 225 15.18 -2.96 -4.74
N GLY A 226 16.30 -3.66 -4.89
CA GLY A 226 17.17 -3.54 -6.07
C GLY A 226 16.48 -3.99 -7.37
N LEU A 227 15.74 -5.10 -7.33
CA LEU A 227 14.93 -5.57 -8.46
C LEU A 227 13.80 -4.60 -8.79
N ALA A 228 13.15 -4.00 -7.78
CA ALA A 228 12.15 -2.96 -7.99
C ALA A 228 12.74 -1.74 -8.72
N LEU A 229 13.91 -1.25 -8.31
CA LEU A 229 14.63 -0.20 -9.05
C LEU A 229 15.00 -0.64 -10.47
N GLY A 230 15.41 -1.90 -10.66
CA GLY A 230 15.64 -2.49 -11.99
C GLY A 230 14.41 -2.40 -12.90
N CYS A 231 13.25 -2.83 -12.40
CA CYS A 231 11.99 -2.72 -13.12
C CYS A 231 11.61 -1.26 -13.42
N LEU A 232 11.84 -0.33 -12.49
CA LEU A 232 11.59 1.10 -12.70
C LEU A 232 12.53 1.72 -13.74
N MET A 233 13.81 1.33 -13.78
CA MET A 233 14.74 1.76 -14.83
C MET A 233 14.29 1.27 -16.20
N LEU A 234 13.86 0.00 -16.31
CA LEU A 234 13.31 -0.54 -17.56
C LEU A 234 12.02 0.18 -17.96
N ALA A 235 11.14 0.49 -17.01
CA ALA A 235 9.93 1.26 -17.26
C ALA A 235 10.28 2.67 -17.75
N GLY A 236 11.25 3.34 -17.10
CA GLY A 236 11.77 4.64 -17.50
C GLY A 236 12.28 4.64 -18.93
N ALA A 237 13.05 3.64 -19.33
CA ALA A 237 13.50 3.50 -20.72
C ALA A 237 12.33 3.30 -21.71
N ARG A 238 11.28 2.55 -21.32
CA ARG A 238 10.10 2.30 -22.17
C ARG A 238 9.16 3.49 -22.32
N PHE A 239 9.05 4.32 -21.29
CA PHE A 239 8.27 5.56 -21.29
C PHE A 239 9.13 6.79 -21.59
N GLU A 240 10.37 6.57 -22.03
CA GLU A 240 11.35 7.59 -22.41
C GLU A 240 11.59 8.62 -21.32
N LEU A 241 11.53 8.25 -20.03
CA LEU A 241 11.80 9.10 -18.87
C LEU A 241 13.27 9.53 -18.81
N GLY A 242 13.52 10.77 -18.39
CA GLY A 242 14.81 11.45 -18.46
C GLY A 242 15.52 11.57 -17.11
N ALA A 243 16.47 12.51 -17.04
CA ALA A 243 17.41 12.63 -15.92
C ALA A 243 16.73 12.87 -14.56
N CYS A 244 15.64 13.65 -14.51
CA CYS A 244 14.94 13.95 -13.26
C CYS A 244 14.30 12.69 -12.65
N PHE A 245 13.79 11.78 -13.49
CA PHE A 245 13.30 10.48 -13.04
C PHE A 245 14.41 9.64 -12.42
N TYR A 246 15.58 9.54 -13.07
CA TYR A 246 16.72 8.78 -12.55
C TYR A 246 17.29 9.38 -11.27
N ILE A 247 17.25 10.70 -11.09
CA ILE A 247 17.59 11.35 -9.81
C ILE A 247 16.61 10.91 -8.72
N GLY A 248 15.30 10.84 -9.02
CA GLY A 248 14.30 10.28 -8.12
C GLY A 248 14.59 8.82 -7.73
N LEU A 249 15.00 7.98 -8.69
CA LEU A 249 15.43 6.61 -8.42
C LEU A 249 16.68 6.55 -7.54
N LEU A 250 17.66 7.42 -7.76
CA LEU A 250 18.88 7.51 -6.95
C LEU A 250 18.55 7.91 -5.50
N ALA A 251 17.65 8.87 -5.32
CA ALA A 251 17.16 9.25 -3.99
C ALA A 251 16.42 8.10 -3.28
N ALA A 252 15.60 7.33 -4.01
CA ALA A 252 14.98 6.12 -3.48
C ALA A 252 16.01 5.03 -3.11
N ALA A 253 17.07 4.84 -3.92
CA ALA A 253 18.17 3.94 -3.59
C ALA A 253 18.89 4.37 -2.30
N GLY A 254 19.08 5.68 -2.10
CA GLY A 254 19.59 6.24 -0.84
C GLY A 254 18.70 5.92 0.36
N CYS A 255 17.37 5.99 0.19
CA CYS A 255 16.42 5.58 1.22
C CYS A 255 16.58 4.10 1.57
N PHE A 256 16.67 3.22 0.57
CA PHE A 256 16.85 1.78 0.76
C PHE A 256 18.18 1.44 1.44
N ALA A 257 19.26 2.14 1.10
CA ALA A 257 20.54 1.99 1.78
C ALA A 257 20.45 2.36 3.28
N TRP A 258 19.75 3.45 3.60
CA TRP A 258 19.50 3.85 4.99
C TRP A 258 18.64 2.83 5.75
N GLU A 259 17.57 2.31 5.13
CA GLU A 259 16.71 1.26 5.70
C GLU A 259 17.52 -0.02 5.98
N PHE A 260 18.35 -0.44 5.04
CA PHE A 260 19.21 -1.61 5.19
C PHE A 260 20.23 -1.42 6.33
N TRP A 261 20.84 -0.24 6.45
CA TRP A 261 21.81 0.05 7.51
C TRP A 261 21.18 0.19 8.90
N SER A 262 20.04 0.88 8.98
CA SER A 262 19.33 1.14 10.24
C SER A 262 18.77 -0.15 10.86
N THR A 263 18.39 -1.12 10.03
CA THR A 263 17.84 -2.41 10.49
C THR A 263 18.91 -3.47 10.81
N ARG A 264 20.19 -3.10 10.91
CA ARG A 264 21.30 -4.06 11.09
C ARG A 264 21.19 -4.98 12.30
N GLN A 265 20.63 -4.47 13.39
CA GLN A 265 20.41 -5.21 14.63
C GLN A 265 19.04 -5.88 14.71
N ARG A 266 18.17 -5.69 13.69
CA ARG A 266 16.80 -6.25 13.64
C ARG A 266 15.92 -5.87 14.84
N GLU A 267 16.22 -4.73 15.47
CA GLU A 267 15.40 -4.19 16.55
C GLU A 267 14.00 -3.82 16.05
N ARG A 268 12.96 -4.18 16.83
CA ARG A 268 11.54 -3.94 16.47
C ARG A 268 11.28 -2.49 16.05
N ASP A 269 11.78 -1.53 16.82
CA ASP A 269 11.58 -0.11 16.54
C ASP A 269 12.32 0.36 15.28
N ALA A 270 13.51 -0.19 15.01
CA ALA A 270 14.27 0.14 13.80
C ALA A 270 13.58 -0.41 12.55
N CYS A 271 13.07 -1.65 12.60
CA CYS A 271 12.29 -2.25 11.53
C CYS A 271 10.98 -1.48 11.27
N PHE A 272 10.29 -1.06 12.33
CA PHE A 272 9.08 -0.25 12.18
C PHE A 272 9.40 1.12 11.57
N LYS A 273 10.48 1.78 11.99
CA LYS A 273 10.95 3.04 11.38
C LYS A 273 11.31 2.86 9.90
N ALA A 274 11.97 1.77 9.52
CA ALA A 274 12.28 1.47 8.13
C ALA A 274 11.01 1.27 7.28
N PHE A 275 10.01 0.56 7.80
CA PHE A 275 8.69 0.45 7.15
C PHE A 275 8.04 1.83 6.94
N LEU A 276 8.02 2.70 7.95
CA LEU A 276 7.47 4.04 7.82
C LEU A 276 8.28 4.91 6.84
N HIS A 277 9.60 4.75 6.82
CA HIS A 277 10.51 5.54 6.00
C HIS A 277 10.32 5.30 4.50
N ASN A 278 9.85 4.11 4.09
CA ASN A 278 9.61 3.77 2.68
C ASN A 278 8.68 4.77 1.97
N HIS A 279 7.83 5.50 2.71
CA HIS A 279 7.10 6.63 2.17
C HIS A 279 7.96 7.62 1.37
N TRP A 280 9.16 7.92 1.84
CA TRP A 280 10.09 8.87 1.21
C TRP A 280 10.65 8.35 -0.10
N ALA A 281 10.94 7.05 -0.20
CA ALA A 281 11.31 6.44 -1.48
C ALA A 281 10.16 6.55 -2.48
N GLY A 282 8.93 6.27 -2.03
CA GLY A 282 7.69 6.45 -2.78
C GLY A 282 7.54 7.85 -3.39
N LEU A 283 7.67 8.85 -2.51
CA LEU A 283 7.58 10.26 -2.84
C LEU A 283 8.72 10.71 -3.76
N ALA A 284 9.96 10.30 -3.50
CA ALA A 284 11.12 10.70 -4.31
C ALA A 284 10.98 10.27 -5.76
N ILE A 285 10.49 9.05 -6.01
CA ILE A 285 10.21 8.55 -7.36
C ILE A 285 9.09 9.37 -8.00
N PHE A 286 8.01 9.67 -7.26
CA PHE A 286 6.92 10.48 -7.78
C PHE A 286 7.37 11.89 -8.18
N LEU A 287 8.12 12.57 -7.30
CA LEU A 287 8.68 13.89 -7.59
C LEU A 287 9.64 13.85 -8.77
N GLY A 288 10.44 12.79 -8.90
CA GLY A 288 11.29 12.56 -10.06
C GLY A 288 10.48 12.48 -11.36
N ILE A 289 9.37 11.72 -11.37
CA ILE A 289 8.45 11.62 -12.53
C ILE A 289 7.83 12.99 -12.85
N VAL A 290 7.28 13.69 -11.85
CA VAL A 290 6.63 15.00 -12.05
C VAL A 290 7.63 16.01 -12.60
N ALA A 291 8.81 16.09 -11.99
CA ALA A 291 9.86 16.99 -12.45
C ALA A 291 10.29 16.66 -13.87
N ASP A 292 10.47 15.38 -14.20
CA ASP A 292 10.90 14.94 -15.53
C ASP A 292 9.93 15.34 -16.64
N TYR A 293 8.63 15.29 -16.39
CA TYR A 293 7.65 15.82 -17.34
C TYR A 293 7.57 17.35 -17.35
N ALA A 294 7.87 18.01 -16.23
CA ALA A 294 7.80 19.48 -16.15
C ALA A 294 8.97 20.20 -16.85
N VAL A 295 10.12 19.53 -17.05
CA VAL A 295 11.27 20.07 -17.80
C VAL A 295 11.30 19.67 -19.28
N ARG A 296 10.29 18.94 -19.78
CA ARG A 296 10.11 18.64 -21.20
C ARG A 296 9.30 19.74 -21.89
#